data_AF-A0ABD5WYU2-F1
#
_entry.id   AF-A0ABD5WYU2-F1
#
_cell.length_a   1.000
_cell.length_b   1.000
_cell.length_c   1.000
_cell.angle_alpha   90.00
_cell.angle_beta   90.00
_cell.angle_gamma   90.00
#
_symmetry.space_group_name_H-M   'P 1'
#
loop_
_entity.id
_entity.type
_entity.pdbx_description
1 polymer ?
#
loop_
_entity_poly.entity_id
_entity_poly.type
_entity_poly.pdbx_seq_one_letter_code
_entity_poly.pdbx_strand_id
1 'polypeptide(L)' 'MDAAGWLARRSRSTQLLLVGGLALLVGYQAIRVAGRDPDSLLAYVGGALFLVGQLAAFAGLALLAYRLLTE' A
#
# COMPACT_ATOMS: atom_id res chain seq x y z
N MET A 1 -14.34 -12.19 22.77
CA MET A 1 -13.43 -11.87 21.65
C MET A 1 -12.01 -12.11 22.12
N ASP A 2 -11.22 -12.89 21.39
CA ASP A 2 -9.86 -13.25 21.82
C ASP A 2 -8.88 -12.11 21.51
N ALA A 3 -8.09 -11.70 22.52
CA ALA A 3 -7.21 -10.52 22.42
C ALA A 3 -6.20 -10.63 21.27
N ALA A 4 -5.72 -11.85 20.99
CA ALA A 4 -4.83 -12.15 19.88
C ALA A 4 -5.50 -11.91 18.51
N GLY A 5 -6.79 -12.23 18.37
CA GLY A 5 -7.55 -11.98 17.14
C GLY A 5 -7.80 -10.49 16.89
N TRP A 6 -8.03 -9.71 17.95
CA TRP A 6 -8.14 -8.26 17.87
C TRP A 6 -6.81 -7.61 17.48
N LEU A 7 -5.71 -8.03 18.12
CA LEU A 7 -4.35 -7.54 17.84
C LEU A 7 -3.90 -7.89 16.41
N ALA A 8 -4.12 -9.13 15.97
CA ALA A 8 -3.71 -9.60 14.65
C ALA A 8 -4.45 -8.86 13.52
N ARG A 9 -5.73 -8.56 13.70
CA ARG A 9 -6.49 -7.79 12.72
C ARG A 9 -6.09 -6.31 12.71
N ARG A 10 -5.76 -5.71 13.86
CA ARG A 10 -5.24 -4.32 13.95
C ARG A 10 -3.85 -4.22 13.34
N SER A 11 -3.04 -5.26 13.51
CA SER A 11 -1.74 -5.42 12.86
C SER A 11 -1.88 -5.49 11.34
N ARG A 12 -2.84 -6.26 10.80
CA ARG A 12 -3.04 -6.37 9.34
C ARG A 12 -3.41 -5.07 8.65
N SER A 13 -4.34 -4.28 9.21
CA SER A 13 -4.69 -2.97 8.62
C SER A 13 -3.48 -2.03 8.60
N THR A 14 -2.71 -2.00 9.69
CA THR A 14 -1.49 -1.19 9.77
C THR A 14 -0.42 -1.68 8.80
N GLN A 15 -0.23 -2.99 8.66
CA GLN A 15 0.69 -3.58 7.69
C GLN A 15 0.32 -3.21 6.25
N LEU A 16 -0.95 -3.32 5.88
CA LEU A 16 -1.42 -2.93 4.54
C LEU A 16 -1.18 -1.45 4.26
N LEU A 17 -1.44 -0.57 5.22
CA LEU A 17 -1.19 0.86 5.09
C LEU A 17 0.30 1.18 4.96
N LEU A 18 1.15 0.57 5.78
CA LEU A 18 2.60 0.80 5.75
C LEU A 18 3.24 0.25 4.48
N VAL A 19 2.93 -1.00 4.12
CA VAL A 19 3.46 -1.62 2.89
C VAL A 19 2.93 -0.90 1.65
N GLY A 20 1.65 -0.56 1.62
CA GLY A 20 1.05 0.21 0.54
C GLY A 20 1.66 1.59 0.38
N GLY A 21 1.86 2.30 1.49
CA GLY A 21 2.52 3.61 1.51
C GLY A 21 3.97 3.56 1.05
N LEU A 22 4.74 2.55 1.50
CA LEU A 22 6.12 2.36 1.05
C LEU A 22 6.19 2.05 -0.45
N ALA A 23 5.34 1.15 -0.94
CA ALA A 23 5.27 0.83 -2.36
C ALA A 23 4.89 2.04 -3.23
N LEU A 24 3.95 2.88 -2.76
CA LEU A 24 3.61 4.15 -3.41
C LEU A 24 4.83 5.09 -3.49
N LEU A 25 5.55 5.27 -2.38
CA LEU A 25 6.73 6.13 -2.34
C LEU A 25 7.83 5.63 -3.26
N VAL A 26 8.15 4.33 -3.20
CA VAL A 26 9.20 3.73 -4.05
C VAL A 26 8.79 3.76 -5.52
N GLY A 27 7.54 3.41 -5.83
CA GLY A 27 7.01 3.46 -7.19
C GLY A 27 7.06 4.88 -7.78
N TYR A 28 6.67 5.88 -7.00
CA TYR A 28 6.76 7.29 -7.40
C TYR A 28 8.20 7.72 -7.68
N GLN A 29 9.15 7.36 -6.81
CA GLN A 29 10.55 7.72 -7.03
C GLN A 29 11.12 7.00 -8.27
N ALA A 30 10.75 5.74 -8.49
CA ALA A 30 11.16 5.00 -9.68
C ALA A 30 10.63 5.67 -10.97
N ILE A 31 9.35 6.05 -11.02
CA ILE A 31 8.78 6.81 -12.15
C ILE A 31 9.49 8.14 -12.33
N ARG A 32 9.74 8.87 -11.24
CA ARG A 32 10.40 10.19 -11.28
C ARG A 32 11.83 10.09 -11.82
N VAL A 33 12.59 9.07 -11.41
CA VAL A 33 13.94 8.80 -11.91
C VAL A 33 13.88 8.39 -13.39
N ALA A 34 12.92 7.54 -13.74
CA ALA A 34 12.69 7.08 -15.10
C ALA A 34 12.10 8.15 -16.02
N GLY A 35 11.61 9.29 -15.51
CA GLY A 35 11.04 10.37 -16.33
C GLY A 35 11.99 11.01 -17.35
N ARG A 36 13.29 10.67 -17.32
CA ARG A 36 14.25 10.97 -18.40
C ARG A 36 14.16 10.02 -19.60
N ASP A 37 13.64 8.82 -19.40
CA ASP A 37 13.43 7.77 -20.39
C ASP A 37 12.14 6.98 -20.05
N PRO A 38 10.97 7.44 -20.52
CA PRO A 38 9.66 6.87 -20.16
C PRO A 38 9.46 5.45 -20.67
N ASP A 39 10.24 5.00 -21.66
CA ASP A 39 10.18 3.63 -22.19
C ASP A 39 11.09 2.66 -21.41
N SER A 40 11.81 3.15 -20.40
CA SER A 40 12.66 2.32 -19.56
C SER A 40 11.86 1.34 -18.70
N LEU A 41 12.40 0.13 -18.51
CA LEU A 41 11.84 -0.90 -17.63
C LEU A 41 11.54 -0.36 -16.21
N LEU A 42 12.35 0.60 -15.74
CA LEU A 42 12.18 1.22 -14.44
C LEU A 42 10.89 2.04 -14.34
N ALA A 43 10.45 2.72 -15.41
CA ALA A 43 9.17 3.43 -15.45
C ALA A 43 8.00 2.44 -15.28
N TYR A 44 8.05 1.31 -15.99
CA TYR A 44 7.02 0.27 -15.91
C TYR A 44 6.97 -0.39 -14.53
N VAL A 45 8.13 -0.76 -13.97
CA VAL A 45 8.21 -1.35 -12.61
C VAL A 45 7.77 -0.34 -11.56
N GLY A 46 8.17 0.92 -11.71
CA GLY A 46 7.74 2.01 -10.83
C GLY A 46 6.22 2.23 -10.86
N GLY A 47 5.65 2.27 -12.07
CA GLY A 47 4.20 2.35 -12.29
C GLY A 47 3.44 1.18 -11.67
N ALA A 48 3.89 -0.04 -11.93
CA ALA A 48 3.29 -1.25 -11.36
C ALA A 48 3.34 -1.24 -9.82
N LEU A 49 4.50 -0.89 -9.25
CA LEU A 49 4.68 -0.81 -7.81
C LEU A 49 3.81 0.28 -7.19
N PHE A 50 3.66 1.42 -7.86
CA PHE A 50 2.76 2.49 -7.44
C PHE A 50 1.31 2.02 -7.41
N LEU A 51 0.83 1.34 -8.45
CA LEU A 51 -0.53 0.80 -8.51
C LEU A 51 -0.78 -0.26 -7.44
N VAL A 52 0.15 -1.20 -7.25
CA VAL A 52 0.05 -2.22 -6.18
C VAL A 52 0.03 -1.56 -4.80
N GLY A 53 0.90 -0.58 -4.58
CA GLY A 53 0.92 0.19 -3.33
C GLY A 53 -0.38 0.92 -3.07
N GLN A 54 -0.97 1.51 -4.11
CA GLN A 54 -2.27 2.18 -4.03
C GLN A 54 -3.38 1.21 -3.61
N LEU A 55 -3.47 0.04 -4.26
CA LEU A 55 -4.46 -0.99 -3.92
C LEU A 55 -4.29 -1.49 -2.48
N ALA A 56 -3.06 -1.73 -2.04
CA ALA A 56 -2.79 -2.16 -0.67
C ALA A 56 -3.17 -1.09 0.36
N ALA A 57 -2.86 0.18 0.10
CA ALA A 57 -3.23 1.29 0.98
C ALA A 57 -4.76 1.46 1.06
N PHE A 58 -5.46 1.42 -0.07
CA PHE A 58 -6.94 1.48 -0.09
C PHE A 58 -7.56 0.28 0.62
N ALA A 59 -7.05 -0.94 0.40
CA ALA A 59 -7.52 -2.11 1.13
C ALA A 59 -7.31 -1.97 2.64
N GLY A 60 -6.15 -1.45 3.06
CA GLY A 60 -5.84 -1.13 4.46
C GLY A 60 -6.81 -0.11 5.05
N LEU A 61 -7.11 0.97 4.32
CA LEU A 61 -8.09 1.99 4.73
C LEU A 61 -9.50 1.43 4.82
N ALA A 62 -9.93 0.65 3.83
CA ALA A 62 -11.26 0.03 3.82
C ALA A 62 -11.43 -0.95 4.98
N LEU A 63 -10.41 -1.78 5.27
CA LEU A 63 -10.39 -2.66 6.43
C LEU A 63 -10.44 -1.88 7.75
N LEU A 64 -9.70 -0.78 7.84
CA LEU A 64 -9.71 0.08 9.04
C LEU A 64 -11.08 0.75 9.22
N ALA A 65 -11.66 1.30 8.17
CA ALA A 65 -12.98 1.94 8.20
C ALA A 65 -14.08 0.94 8.57
N TYR A 66 -14.09 -0.24 7.94
CA TYR A 66 -15.01 -1.32 8.28
C TYR A 66 -14.94 -1.65 9.77
N ARG A 67 -13.71 -1.77 10.31
CA ARG A 67 -13.50 -2.02 11.75
C ARG A 67 -14.08 -0.93 12.62
N LEU A 68 -13.79 0.34 12.33
CA LEU A 68 -14.30 1.47 13.11
C LEU A 68 -15.83 1.60 13.07
N LEU A 69 -16.49 1.03 12.07
CA LEU A 69 -17.95 1.03 11.95
C LEU A 69 -18.61 -0.17 12.64
N THR A 70 -17.87 -1.26 12.85
CA THR A 70 -18.41 -2.52 13.40
C THR A 70 -17.93 -2.85 14.81
N GLU A 71 -16.80 -2.30 15.25
CA GLU A 71 -16.25 -2.39 16.61
C GLU A 71 -16.56 -1.11 17.38
#